data_AF-A0A2V1CXH5-F1
#
_entry.id   AF-A0A2V1CXH5-F1
#
_cell.length_a   1.000
_cell.length_b   1.000
_cell.length_c   1.000
_cell.angle_alpha   90.00
_cell.angle_beta   90.00
_cell.angle_gamma   90.00
#
_symmetry.space_group_name_H-M   'P 1'
#
loop_
_entity.id
_entity.type
_entity.pdbx_description
1 polymer ?
#
loop_
_entity_poly.entity_id
_entity_poly.type
_entity_poly.pdbx_seq_one_letter_code
_entity_poly.pdbx_strand_id
1 'polypeptide(L)'
;MRDQAVAEREKVVTASLAFWIAMFQHPLGDNEYESGLLSGLAVLGACGEKNGWVPAIYYTPTLAAVITTIRAMVVRRAWRTREDHVAAQMQAGVEEAVARQGAPVIHELVQQDVDRFMTMTAFGGSPHPMNTIYTQKMYGMKIRYTTNADGQVGWSGDQQDVILVRKIQFSMGQVREVVHGLVDTARRRLAGGLLCMVPGIEDWRPEGLPRIDLSQMADNHAVADEGWSFLHDPRNQ
;
A
#
# COMPACT_ATOMS: atom_id res chain seq x y z
N MET A 1 9.79 -43.35 -13.40
CA MET A 1 8.90 -42.34 -14.02
C MET A 1 8.72 -41.09 -13.16
N ARG A 2 8.35 -41.19 -11.87
CA ARG A 2 8.13 -40.00 -11.01
C ARG A 2 9.38 -39.14 -10.80
N ASP A 3 10.54 -39.75 -10.56
CA ASP A 3 11.78 -39.00 -10.29
C ASP A 3 12.35 -38.30 -11.54
N GLN A 4 12.14 -38.89 -12.72
CA GLN A 4 12.45 -38.26 -14.00
C GLN A 4 11.59 -37.01 -14.24
N ALA A 5 10.29 -37.08 -13.95
CA ALA A 5 9.39 -35.94 -14.09
C ALA A 5 9.73 -34.79 -13.11
N VAL A 6 10.18 -35.13 -11.90
CA VAL A 6 10.63 -34.14 -10.91
C VAL A 6 11.93 -33.46 -11.37
N ALA A 7 12.89 -34.23 -11.89
CA ALA A 7 14.14 -33.69 -12.42
C ALA A 7 13.91 -32.76 -13.62
N GLU A 8 13.07 -33.15 -14.57
CA GLU A 8 12.71 -32.32 -15.72
C GLU A 8 12.00 -31.03 -15.28
N ARG A 9 11.08 -31.12 -14.31
CA ARG A 9 10.42 -29.94 -13.73
C ARG A 9 11.42 -28.96 -13.11
N GLU A 10 12.38 -29.47 -12.35
CA GLU A 10 13.38 -28.62 -11.68
C GLU A 10 14.30 -27.91 -12.69
N LYS A 11 14.64 -28.57 -13.81
CA LYS A 11 15.37 -27.94 -14.92
C LYS A 11 14.59 -26.76 -15.50
N VAL A 12 13.30 -26.95 -15.79
CA VAL A 12 12.43 -25.90 -16.33
C VAL A 12 12.30 -24.74 -15.34
N VAL A 13 12.10 -25.02 -14.05
CA VAL A 13 12.04 -24.00 -13.01
C VAL A 13 13.34 -23.20 -12.95
N THR A 14 14.49 -23.87 -13.02
CA THR A 14 15.81 -23.23 -12.96
C THR A 14 16.06 -22.34 -14.18
N ALA A 15 15.77 -22.84 -15.37
CA ALA A 15 15.87 -22.05 -16.60
C ALA A 15 14.93 -20.84 -16.59
N SER A 16 13.70 -21.01 -16.10
CA SER A 16 12.72 -19.92 -15.98
C SER A 16 13.19 -18.85 -14.99
N LEU A 17 13.74 -19.27 -13.85
CA LEU A 17 14.28 -18.35 -12.86
C LEU A 17 15.47 -17.55 -13.42
N ALA A 18 16.39 -18.21 -14.13
CA ALA A 18 17.52 -17.54 -14.78
C ALA A 18 17.05 -16.50 -15.80
N PHE A 19 16.06 -16.85 -16.62
CA PHE A 19 15.42 -15.94 -17.57
C PHE A 19 14.84 -14.70 -16.87
N TRP A 20 14.04 -14.88 -15.82
CA TRP A 20 13.43 -13.77 -15.10
C TRP A 20 14.46 -12.87 -14.41
N ILE A 21 15.51 -13.45 -13.83
CA ILE A 21 16.59 -12.68 -13.21
C ILE A 21 17.34 -11.82 -14.25
N ALA A 22 17.57 -12.36 -15.46
CA ALA A 22 18.14 -11.58 -16.56
C ALA A 22 17.22 -10.42 -16.98
N MET A 23 15.90 -10.65 -17.02
CA MET A 23 14.91 -9.60 -17.30
C MET A 23 14.93 -8.47 -16.24
N PHE A 24 15.11 -8.80 -14.96
CA PHE A 24 15.16 -7.81 -13.88
C PHE A 24 16.44 -6.96 -13.91
N GLN A 25 17.53 -7.54 -14.41
CA GLN A 25 18.84 -6.90 -14.52
C GLN A 25 19.05 -6.16 -15.85
N HIS A 26 18.03 -6.10 -16.70
CA HIS A 26 18.10 -5.43 -18.01
C HIS A 26 18.47 -3.94 -17.85
N PRO A 27 19.57 -3.45 -18.43
CA PRO A 27 19.90 -2.02 -18.40
C PRO A 27 18.90 -1.24 -19.28
N LEU A 28 18.32 -0.17 -18.75
CA LEU A 28 17.22 0.54 -19.44
C LEU A 28 17.66 1.49 -20.58
N GLY A 29 18.96 1.65 -20.84
CA GLY A 29 19.48 2.42 -21.99
C GLY A 29 18.78 3.77 -22.20
N ASP A 30 18.55 4.11 -23.48
CA ASP A 30 17.81 5.32 -23.87
C ASP A 30 16.30 5.08 -23.99
N ASN A 31 15.85 3.81 -24.03
CA ASN A 31 14.45 3.43 -24.21
C ASN A 31 14.00 2.38 -23.19
N GLU A 32 13.21 2.81 -22.21
CA GLU A 32 12.70 1.94 -21.16
C GLU A 32 11.81 0.80 -21.67
N TYR A 33 11.17 0.96 -22.84
CA TYR A 33 10.27 -0.04 -23.41
C TYR A 33 10.99 -1.23 -24.06
N GLU A 34 12.31 -1.15 -24.25
CA GLU A 34 13.11 -2.31 -24.66
C GLU A 34 13.12 -3.42 -23.60
N SER A 35 12.89 -3.05 -22.34
CA SER A 35 12.64 -4.04 -21.30
C SER A 35 11.31 -4.73 -21.52
N GLY A 36 11.35 -6.01 -21.89
CA GLY A 36 10.15 -6.83 -22.03
C GLY A 36 9.32 -6.92 -20.73
N LEU A 37 9.93 -6.71 -19.55
CA LEU A 37 9.20 -6.61 -18.28
C LEU A 37 8.36 -5.33 -18.24
N LEU A 38 8.97 -4.18 -18.56
CA LEU A 38 8.26 -2.90 -18.55
C LEU A 38 7.19 -2.86 -19.65
N SER A 39 7.50 -3.40 -20.84
CA SER A 39 6.52 -3.57 -21.92
C SER A 39 5.34 -4.45 -21.51
N GLY A 40 5.60 -5.60 -20.85
CA GLY A 40 4.54 -6.46 -20.33
C GLY A 40 3.67 -5.76 -19.27
N LEU A 41 4.30 -5.01 -18.37
CA LEU A 41 3.59 -4.20 -17.37
C LEU A 41 2.76 -3.10 -18.04
N ALA A 42 3.27 -2.42 -19.05
CA ALA A 42 2.56 -1.39 -19.80
C ALA A 42 1.29 -1.96 -20.46
N VAL A 43 1.38 -3.16 -21.06
CA VAL A 43 0.22 -3.87 -21.61
C VAL A 43 -0.82 -4.15 -20.51
N LEU A 44 -0.40 -4.65 -19.34
CA LEU A 44 -1.32 -4.84 -18.21
C LEU A 44 -1.98 -3.53 -17.74
N GLY A 45 -1.31 -2.40 -17.90
CA GLY A 45 -1.86 -1.07 -17.62
C GLY A 45 -2.83 -0.56 -18.69
N ALA A 46 -2.77 -1.10 -19.91
CA ALA A 46 -3.65 -0.76 -21.03
C ALA A 46 -4.87 -1.70 -21.17
N CYS A 47 -4.96 -2.76 -20.37
CA CYS A 47 -6.09 -3.68 -20.34
C CYS A 47 -7.19 -3.25 -19.36
N GLY A 48 -7.60 -1.98 -19.40
CA GLY A 48 -8.72 -1.46 -18.61
C GLY A 48 -10.08 -1.72 -19.26
N GLU A 49 -11.15 -1.34 -18.55
CA GLU A 49 -12.52 -1.44 -19.09
C GLU A 49 -12.66 -0.64 -20.39
N LYS A 50 -13.42 -1.19 -21.36
CA LYS A 50 -13.68 -0.58 -22.67
C LYS A 50 -12.42 -0.24 -23.48
N ASN A 51 -11.37 -1.08 -23.41
CA ASN A 51 -10.07 -0.82 -24.04
C ASN A 51 -9.40 0.48 -23.54
N GLY A 52 -9.71 0.89 -22.30
CA GLY A 52 -9.11 2.06 -21.66
C GLY A 52 -7.92 1.73 -20.77
N TRP A 53 -7.35 2.75 -20.14
CA TRP A 53 -6.27 2.61 -19.15
C TRP A 53 -6.81 2.07 -17.83
N VAL A 54 -6.05 1.20 -17.17
CA VAL A 54 -6.36 0.72 -15.81
C VAL A 54 -6.18 1.86 -14.82
N PRO A 55 -7.20 2.20 -14.01
CA PRO A 55 -7.08 3.23 -12.98
C PRO A 55 -5.95 2.91 -11.99
N ALA A 56 -5.23 3.93 -11.52
CA ALA A 56 -4.09 3.79 -10.61
C ALA A 56 -4.41 2.98 -9.35
N ILE A 57 -5.64 3.09 -8.82
CA ILE A 57 -6.12 2.34 -7.65
C ILE A 57 -6.12 0.82 -7.88
N TYR A 58 -6.35 0.37 -9.11
CA TYR A 58 -6.39 -1.05 -9.47
C TYR A 58 -5.06 -1.54 -10.03
N TYR A 59 -4.26 -0.65 -10.64
CA TYR A 59 -2.96 -1.02 -11.19
C TYR A 59 -1.85 -1.11 -10.12
N THR A 60 -1.91 -0.28 -9.07
CA THR A 60 -0.91 -0.30 -7.97
C THR A 60 -0.79 -1.66 -7.28
N PRO A 61 -1.88 -2.40 -6.98
CA PRO A 61 -1.82 -3.78 -6.51
C PRO A 61 -1.07 -4.73 -7.45
N THR A 62 -1.23 -4.60 -8.77
CA THR A 62 -0.49 -5.41 -9.77
C THR A 62 1.01 -5.18 -9.67
N LEU A 63 1.45 -3.91 -9.59
CA LEU A 63 2.86 -3.57 -9.40
C LEU A 63 3.40 -4.14 -8.07
N ALA A 64 2.60 -4.11 -6.99
CA ALA A 64 2.98 -4.67 -5.71
C ALA A 64 3.12 -6.21 -5.74
N ALA A 65 2.21 -6.90 -6.46
CA ALA A 65 2.29 -8.34 -6.66
C ALA A 65 3.56 -8.71 -7.44
N VAL A 66 3.89 -7.97 -8.49
CA VAL A 66 5.12 -8.15 -9.27
C VAL A 66 6.36 -8.00 -8.40
N ILE A 67 6.48 -6.92 -7.62
CA ILE A 67 7.59 -6.73 -6.68
C ILE A 67 7.71 -7.91 -5.70
N THR A 68 6.58 -8.42 -5.19
CA THR A 68 6.55 -9.53 -4.25
C THR A 68 7.02 -10.83 -4.90
N THR A 69 6.57 -11.12 -6.12
CA THR A 69 7.01 -12.28 -6.91
C THR A 69 8.51 -12.20 -7.20
N ILE A 70 9.03 -11.03 -7.56
CA ILE A 70 10.47 -10.83 -7.80
C ILE A 70 11.27 -11.13 -6.52
N ARG A 71 10.83 -10.63 -5.35
CA ARG A 71 11.47 -10.95 -4.07
C ARG A 71 11.50 -12.46 -3.79
N ALA A 72 10.41 -13.17 -4.06
CA ALA A 72 10.36 -14.62 -3.90
C ALA A 72 11.34 -15.33 -4.86
N MET A 73 11.49 -14.85 -6.09
CA MET A 73 12.47 -15.35 -7.05
C MET A 73 13.92 -15.13 -6.59
N VAL A 74 14.24 -13.96 -6.02
CA VAL A 74 15.57 -13.68 -5.44
C VAL A 74 15.90 -14.67 -4.32
N VAL A 75 14.96 -14.91 -3.40
CA VAL A 75 15.14 -15.89 -2.32
C VAL A 75 15.32 -17.30 -2.88
N ARG A 76 14.53 -17.69 -3.90
CA ARG A 76 14.66 -18.99 -4.56
C ARG A 76 16.03 -19.13 -5.23
N ARG A 77 16.54 -18.09 -5.89
CA ARG A 77 17.87 -18.09 -6.51
C ARG A 77 18.97 -18.25 -5.48
N ALA A 78 18.94 -17.46 -4.40
CA ALA A 78 19.92 -17.55 -3.32
C ALA A 78 19.96 -18.95 -2.68
N TRP A 79 18.79 -19.54 -2.40
CA TRP A 79 18.70 -20.91 -1.91
C TRP A 79 19.32 -21.91 -2.90
N ARG A 80 18.96 -21.80 -4.19
CA ARG A 80 19.48 -22.70 -5.23
C ARG A 80 21.00 -22.60 -5.39
N THR A 81 21.54 -21.38 -5.42
CA THR A 81 22.98 -21.14 -5.49
C THR A 81 23.73 -21.78 -4.32
N ARG A 82 23.17 -21.74 -3.12
CA ARG A 82 23.74 -22.41 -1.96
C ARG A 82 23.71 -23.93 -2.11
N GLU A 83 22.57 -24.51 -2.50
CA GLU A 83 22.44 -25.97 -2.70
C GLU A 83 23.38 -26.48 -3.80
N ASP A 84 23.49 -25.75 -4.91
CA ASP A 84 24.41 -26.11 -6.00
C ASP A 84 25.89 -26.02 -5.54
N HIS A 85 26.23 -25.07 -4.67
CA HIS A 85 27.57 -24.98 -4.07
C HIS A 85 27.87 -26.17 -3.15
N VAL A 86 26.92 -26.55 -2.29
CA VAL A 86 27.04 -27.72 -1.41
C VAL A 86 27.17 -29.00 -2.24
N ALA A 87 26.35 -29.17 -3.28
CA ALA A 87 26.41 -30.32 -4.18
C ALA A 87 27.76 -30.42 -4.89
N ALA A 88 28.32 -29.30 -5.37
CA ALA A 88 29.64 -29.27 -6.00
C ALA A 88 30.76 -29.65 -5.02
N GLN A 89 30.70 -29.19 -3.77
CA GLN A 89 31.68 -29.58 -2.74
C GLN A 89 31.57 -31.06 -2.34
N MET A 90 30.36 -31.58 -2.23
CA MET A 90 30.13 -33.01 -1.97
C MET A 90 30.66 -33.88 -3.11
N GLN A 91 30.50 -33.44 -4.37
CA GLN A 91 31.10 -34.12 -5.54
C GLN A 91 32.63 -34.09 -5.52
N ALA A 92 33.23 -33.06 -4.91
CA ALA A 92 34.68 -32.97 -4.68
C ALA A 92 35.15 -33.81 -3.47
N GLY A 93 34.27 -34.57 -2.81
CA GLY A 93 34.61 -35.45 -1.70
C GLY A 93 34.61 -34.78 -0.32
N VAL A 94 34.09 -33.55 -0.20
CA VAL A 94 33.92 -32.86 1.08
C VAL A 94 32.71 -33.43 1.82
N GLU A 95 32.85 -33.68 3.12
CA GLU A 95 31.75 -34.10 3.98
C GLU A 95 30.61 -33.06 3.98
N GLU A 96 29.35 -33.50 3.96
CA GLU A 96 28.18 -32.61 3.84
C GLU A 96 28.15 -31.52 4.92
N ALA A 97 28.51 -31.84 6.17
CA ALA A 97 28.51 -30.87 7.26
C ALA A 97 29.52 -29.73 7.01
N VAL A 98 30.71 -30.08 6.54
CA VAL A 98 31.77 -29.13 6.19
C VAL A 98 31.37 -28.33 4.94
N ALA A 99 30.77 -28.99 3.95
CA ALA A 99 30.30 -28.33 2.73
C ALA A 99 29.21 -27.29 3.01
N ARG A 100 28.26 -27.61 3.89
CA ARG A 100 27.21 -26.67 4.33
C ARG A 100 27.79 -25.50 5.13
N GLN A 101 28.81 -25.72 5.95
CA GLN A 101 29.48 -24.64 6.68
C GLN A 101 30.26 -23.70 5.76
N GLY A 102 30.92 -24.26 4.73
CA GLY A 102 31.69 -23.48 3.74
C GLY A 102 30.84 -22.79 2.67
N ALA A 103 29.56 -23.16 2.52
CA ALA A 103 28.69 -22.59 1.50
C ALA A 103 28.26 -21.14 1.84
N PRO A 104 28.09 -20.27 0.81
CA PRO A 104 27.64 -18.89 1.01
C PRO A 104 26.31 -18.80 1.75
N VAL A 105 26.18 -17.84 2.67
CA VAL A 105 24.96 -17.71 3.48
C VAL A 105 23.84 -17.12 2.64
N ILE A 106 22.62 -17.67 2.77
CA ILE A 106 21.47 -17.25 1.95
C ILE A 106 21.22 -15.73 2.07
N HIS A 107 21.37 -15.17 3.27
CA HIS A 107 21.14 -13.74 3.48
C HIS A 107 22.11 -12.85 2.69
N GLU A 108 23.38 -13.26 2.56
CA GLU A 108 24.40 -12.52 1.80
C GLU A 108 24.09 -12.56 0.30
N LEU A 109 23.68 -13.72 -0.20
CA LEU A 109 23.27 -13.90 -1.60
C LEU A 109 22.03 -13.08 -1.94
N VAL A 110 21.04 -13.05 -1.04
CA VAL A 110 19.85 -12.20 -1.20
C VAL A 110 20.25 -10.72 -1.17
N GLN A 111 21.10 -10.31 -0.23
CA GLN A 111 21.56 -8.92 -0.11
C GLN A 111 22.27 -8.47 -1.39
N GLN A 112 23.15 -9.31 -1.95
CA GLN A 112 23.84 -9.03 -3.19
C GLN A 112 22.86 -8.77 -4.36
N ASP A 113 21.84 -9.61 -4.51
CA ASP A 113 20.83 -9.43 -5.56
C ASP A 113 19.94 -8.21 -5.31
N VAL A 114 19.62 -7.94 -4.04
CA VAL A 114 18.82 -6.78 -3.65
C VAL A 114 19.55 -5.49 -3.99
N ASP A 115 20.82 -5.37 -3.61
CA ASP A 115 21.64 -4.19 -3.87
C ASP A 115 21.90 -3.99 -5.36
N ARG A 116 21.92 -5.07 -6.13
CA ARG A 116 22.18 -5.02 -7.56
C ARG A 116 21.00 -4.47 -8.38
N PHE A 117 19.77 -4.84 -8.05
CA PHE A 117 18.62 -4.49 -8.90
C PHE A 117 17.28 -4.29 -8.18
N MET A 118 17.18 -4.50 -6.87
CA MET A 118 15.92 -4.31 -6.11
C MET A 118 15.87 -3.01 -5.31
N THR A 119 16.98 -2.29 -5.19
CA THR A 119 17.03 -0.96 -4.59
C THR A 119 16.76 0.11 -5.65
N MET A 120 16.40 1.32 -5.23
CA MET A 120 16.41 2.44 -6.17
C MET A 120 17.86 2.78 -6.52
N THR A 121 18.12 3.10 -7.77
CA THR A 121 19.46 3.49 -8.23
C THR A 121 20.03 4.64 -7.41
N ALA A 122 21.26 4.44 -6.93
CA ALA A 122 22.05 5.51 -6.35
C ALA A 122 22.46 6.52 -7.43
N PHE A 123 22.84 7.72 -7.02
CA PHE A 123 23.29 8.79 -7.92
C PHE A 123 24.43 8.30 -8.84
N GLY A 124 24.21 8.33 -10.16
CA GLY A 124 25.17 7.87 -11.17
C GLY A 124 25.10 6.38 -11.54
N GLY A 125 24.17 5.60 -10.97
CA GLY A 125 23.93 4.21 -11.35
C GLY A 125 23.07 4.05 -12.61
N SER A 126 23.26 2.96 -13.36
CA SER A 126 22.44 2.66 -14.55
C SER A 126 21.01 2.27 -14.16
N PRO A 127 19.98 2.84 -14.79
CA PRO A 127 18.60 2.52 -14.48
C PRO A 127 18.26 1.07 -14.85
N HIS A 128 17.54 0.39 -13.96
CA HIS A 128 16.99 -0.96 -14.15
C HIS A 128 15.46 -0.95 -13.99
N PRO A 129 14.73 -1.96 -14.51
CA PRO A 129 13.27 -2.01 -14.50
C PRO A 129 12.61 -1.72 -13.15
N MET A 130 13.23 -2.18 -12.05
CA MET A 130 12.67 -1.92 -10.71
C MET A 130 12.54 -0.44 -10.37
N ASN A 131 13.38 0.46 -10.92
CA ASN A 131 13.25 1.90 -10.69
C ASN A 131 11.93 2.44 -11.24
N THR A 132 11.60 2.06 -12.48
CA THR A 132 10.34 2.46 -13.12
C THR A 132 9.15 1.87 -12.35
N ILE A 133 9.21 0.59 -11.97
CA ILE A 133 8.14 -0.08 -11.20
C ILE A 133 7.92 0.60 -9.84
N TYR A 134 8.99 0.92 -9.10
CA TYR A 134 8.87 1.63 -7.82
C TYR A 134 8.31 3.03 -8.01
N THR A 135 8.80 3.78 -8.99
CA THR A 135 8.33 5.14 -9.29
C THR A 135 6.84 5.13 -9.63
N GLN A 136 6.41 4.24 -10.52
CA GLN A 136 5.00 4.08 -10.90
C GLN A 136 4.13 3.69 -9.70
N LYS A 137 4.59 2.75 -8.87
CA LYS A 137 3.86 2.34 -7.66
C LYS A 137 3.75 3.50 -6.66
N MET A 138 4.82 4.24 -6.41
CA MET A 138 4.82 5.36 -5.48
C MET A 138 3.95 6.51 -5.99
N TYR A 139 3.98 6.77 -7.29
CA TYR A 139 3.09 7.74 -7.92
C TYR A 139 1.61 7.30 -7.82
N GLY A 140 1.31 6.03 -8.11
CA GLY A 140 -0.03 5.47 -7.94
C GLY A 140 -0.53 5.52 -6.50
N MET A 141 0.35 5.30 -5.52
CA MET A 141 0.05 5.49 -4.09
C MET A 141 -0.23 6.96 -3.77
N LYS A 142 0.55 7.90 -4.30
CA LYS A 142 0.29 9.35 -4.13
C LYS A 142 -1.11 9.68 -4.63
N ILE A 143 -1.46 9.28 -5.86
CA ILE A 143 -2.80 9.46 -6.43
C ILE A 143 -3.86 8.89 -5.49
N ARG A 144 -3.69 7.66 -4.99
CA ARG A 144 -4.64 7.03 -4.07
C ARG A 144 -4.87 7.83 -2.78
N TYR A 145 -3.84 8.50 -2.26
CA TYR A 145 -3.92 9.25 -1.01
C TYR A 145 -4.32 10.72 -1.20
N THR A 146 -4.04 11.32 -2.35
CA THR A 146 -4.28 12.75 -2.60
C THR A 146 -5.47 13.03 -3.51
N THR A 147 -5.88 12.05 -4.33
CA THR A 147 -7.06 12.19 -5.16
C THR A 147 -8.25 11.67 -4.37
N ASN A 148 -9.23 12.54 -4.16
CA ASN A 148 -10.57 12.13 -3.76
C ASN A 148 -11.10 11.21 -4.86
N ALA A 149 -10.88 9.91 -4.71
CA ALA A 149 -11.56 8.92 -5.53
C ALA A 149 -13.06 9.17 -5.37
N ASP A 150 -13.83 9.04 -6.44
CA ASP A 150 -15.29 9.03 -6.35
C ASP A 150 -15.66 8.15 -5.17
N GLY A 151 -16.20 8.78 -4.13
CA GLY A 151 -16.74 8.03 -3.02
C GLY A 151 -17.76 7.10 -3.65
N GLN A 152 -17.54 5.79 -3.57
CA GLN A 152 -18.62 4.82 -3.75
C GLN A 152 -19.55 4.99 -2.55
N VAL A 153 -20.25 6.12 -2.54
CA VAL A 153 -21.35 6.44 -1.64
C VAL A 153 -22.57 5.94 -2.37
N GLY A 154 -22.89 4.68 -2.13
CA GLY A 154 -24.13 4.08 -2.60
C GLY A 154 -25.25 4.46 -1.66
N TRP A 155 -26.40 4.83 -2.21
CA TRP A 155 -27.64 4.88 -1.45
C TRP A 155 -28.40 3.57 -1.68
N SER A 156 -28.83 2.92 -0.61
CA SER A 156 -29.60 1.67 -0.66
C SER A 156 -30.73 1.70 0.38
N GLY A 157 -31.58 0.68 0.34
CA GLY A 157 -32.80 0.58 1.15
C GLY A 157 -34.03 1.12 0.42
N ASP A 158 -35.22 0.70 0.88
CA ASP A 158 -36.51 1.05 0.27
C ASP A 158 -36.76 2.57 0.23
N GLN A 159 -36.09 3.33 1.12
CA GLN A 159 -36.18 4.79 1.21
C GLN A 159 -34.85 5.51 0.92
N GLN A 160 -33.84 4.83 0.36
CA GLN A 160 -32.49 5.40 0.19
C GLN A 160 -31.90 5.93 1.51
N ASP A 161 -32.15 5.23 2.62
CA ASP A 161 -31.75 5.65 3.97
C ASP A 161 -30.44 5.01 4.43
N VAL A 162 -29.91 4.04 3.68
CA VAL A 162 -28.64 3.37 3.99
C VAL A 162 -27.53 3.91 3.11
N ILE A 163 -26.52 4.48 3.74
CA ILE A 163 -25.29 4.93 3.11
C ILE A 163 -24.30 3.76 3.11
N LEU A 164 -23.86 3.36 1.93
CA LEU A 164 -22.74 2.44 1.74
C LEU A 164 -21.48 3.22 1.44
N VAL A 165 -20.46 3.06 2.27
CA VAL A 165 -19.12 3.58 2.01
C VAL A 165 -18.14 2.40 2.05
N ARG A 166 -17.68 1.96 0.88
CA ARG A 166 -16.78 0.80 0.71
C ARG A 166 -17.37 -0.49 1.32
N LYS A 167 -16.83 -0.95 2.45
CA LYS A 167 -17.27 -2.17 3.18
C LYS A 167 -18.10 -1.83 4.43
N ILE A 168 -18.39 -0.56 4.66
CA ILE A 168 -19.13 -0.07 5.82
C ILE A 168 -20.51 0.37 5.33
N GLN A 169 -21.54 -0.05 6.06
CA GLN A 169 -22.92 0.37 5.81
C GLN A 169 -23.45 0.98 7.10
N PHE A 170 -24.09 2.13 6.98
CA PHE A 170 -24.79 2.75 8.10
C PHE A 170 -26.05 3.45 7.60
N SER A 171 -27.12 3.43 8.40
CA SER A 171 -28.33 4.16 8.09
C SER A 171 -28.22 5.63 8.50
N MET A 172 -29.01 6.49 7.87
CA MET A 172 -29.18 7.88 8.28
C MET A 172 -29.68 8.00 9.74
N GLY A 173 -30.40 6.99 10.24
CA GLY A 173 -30.77 6.87 11.66
C GLY A 173 -29.54 6.72 12.56
N GLN A 174 -28.62 5.83 12.21
CA GLN A 174 -27.38 5.62 12.95
C GLN A 174 -26.47 6.86 12.92
N VAL A 175 -26.39 7.56 11.78
CA VAL A 175 -25.66 8.84 11.71
C VAL A 175 -26.27 9.85 12.67
N ARG A 176 -27.61 9.96 12.68
CA ARG A 176 -28.33 10.88 13.56
C ARG A 176 -28.10 10.55 15.04
N GLU A 177 -28.10 9.27 15.41
CA GLU A 177 -27.79 8.81 16.78
C GLU A 177 -26.37 9.21 17.19
N VAL A 178 -25.37 9.03 16.31
CA VAL A 178 -23.99 9.45 16.58
C VAL A 178 -23.92 10.97 16.77
N VAL A 179 -24.59 11.75 15.93
CA VAL A 179 -24.62 13.22 16.06
C VAL A 179 -25.30 13.64 17.36
N HIS A 180 -26.44 13.05 17.72
CA HIS A 180 -27.10 13.33 19.00
C HIS A 180 -26.22 12.97 20.20
N GLY A 181 -25.58 11.80 20.17
CA GLY A 181 -24.64 11.37 21.20
C GLY A 181 -23.42 12.29 21.33
N LEU A 182 -22.89 12.79 20.21
CA LEU A 182 -21.82 13.77 20.19
C LEU A 182 -22.27 15.11 20.79
N VAL A 183 -23.45 15.60 20.40
CA VAL A 183 -24.05 16.82 20.95
C VAL A 183 -24.26 16.70 22.46
N ASP A 184 -24.80 15.58 22.94
CA ASP A 184 -25.01 15.34 24.36
C ASP A 184 -23.69 15.25 25.13
N THR A 185 -22.68 14.60 24.54
CA THR A 185 -21.34 14.51 25.13
C THR A 185 -20.68 15.89 25.20
N ALA A 186 -20.78 16.69 24.13
CA ALA A 186 -20.28 18.06 24.10
C ALA A 186 -20.99 18.94 25.13
N ARG A 187 -22.31 18.85 25.25
CA ARG A 187 -23.11 19.57 26.26
C ARG A 187 -22.71 19.19 27.69
N ARG A 188 -22.54 17.91 27.99
CA ARG A 188 -22.06 17.45 29.31
C ARG A 188 -20.66 17.97 29.62
N ARG A 189 -19.75 17.98 28.63
CA ARG A 189 -18.39 18.53 28.79
C ARG A 189 -18.42 20.04 28.98
N LEU A 190 -19.27 20.77 28.27
CA LEU A 190 -19.46 22.20 28.44
C LEU A 190 -19.98 22.52 29.86
N ALA A 191 -21.04 21.83 30.29
CA ALA A 191 -21.65 22.03 31.61
C ALA A 191 -20.67 21.69 32.75
N GLY A 192 -20.10 20.48 32.74
CA GLY A 192 -19.25 20.02 33.85
C GLY A 192 -17.81 20.54 33.80
N GLY A 193 -17.23 20.68 32.60
CA GLY A 193 -15.82 21.01 32.43
C GLY A 193 -15.53 22.49 32.22
N LEU A 194 -16.42 23.24 31.57
CA LEU A 194 -16.21 24.66 31.26
C LEU A 194 -17.01 25.58 32.19
N LEU A 195 -18.28 25.23 32.45
CA LEU A 195 -19.19 26.00 33.30
C LEU A 195 -19.16 25.55 34.77
N CYS A 196 -18.34 24.55 35.11
CA CYS A 196 -18.14 24.01 36.47
C CYS A 196 -19.43 23.58 37.18
N MET A 197 -20.47 23.17 36.42
CA MET A 197 -21.74 22.70 36.98
C MET A 197 -21.58 21.29 37.57
N VAL A 198 -22.09 21.06 38.78
CA VAL A 198 -21.94 19.76 39.46
C VAL A 198 -23.03 18.78 38.99
N PRO A 199 -22.68 17.66 38.34
CA PRO A 199 -23.67 16.70 37.85
C PRO A 199 -24.50 16.12 39.00
N GLY A 200 -25.82 16.29 38.96
CA GLY A 200 -26.77 15.74 39.94
C GLY A 200 -27.13 16.65 41.12
N ILE A 201 -26.51 17.84 41.23
CA ILE A 201 -26.94 18.90 42.17
C ILE A 201 -27.69 20.01 41.42
N GLU A 202 -27.22 20.34 40.22
CA GLU A 202 -27.89 21.26 39.29
C GLU A 202 -28.42 20.45 38.10
N ASP A 203 -29.74 20.41 37.94
CA ASP A 203 -30.39 19.87 36.74
C ASP A 203 -30.13 20.82 35.56
N TRP A 204 -28.98 20.66 34.91
CA TRP A 204 -28.69 21.42 33.70
C TRP A 204 -29.65 20.95 32.59
N ARG A 205 -30.45 21.88 32.08
CA ARG A 205 -31.34 21.62 30.96
C ARG A 205 -30.67 22.09 29.66
N PRO A 206 -30.81 21.37 28.54
CA PRO A 206 -30.29 21.80 27.25
C PRO A 206 -30.70 23.22 26.85
N GLU A 207 -31.86 23.67 27.32
CA GLU A 207 -32.42 25.00 27.07
C GLU A 207 -31.72 26.13 27.86
N GLY A 208 -31.00 25.79 28.94
CA GLY A 208 -30.24 26.74 29.76
C GLY A 208 -28.79 26.92 29.32
N LEU A 209 -28.30 26.12 28.37
CA LEU A 209 -26.97 26.29 27.79
C LEU A 209 -26.97 27.41 26.76
N PRO A 210 -25.87 28.19 26.65
CA PRO A 210 -25.74 29.18 25.60
C PRO A 210 -25.93 28.50 24.23
N ARG A 211 -26.87 29.01 23.44
CA ARG A 211 -27.11 28.51 22.10
C ARG A 211 -25.96 28.97 21.21
N ILE A 212 -25.15 28.03 20.76
CA ILE A 212 -24.14 28.26 19.73
C ILE A 212 -24.85 28.11 18.39
N ASP A 213 -24.90 29.18 17.60
CA ASP A 213 -25.43 29.12 16.24
C ASP A 213 -24.40 28.49 15.30
N LEU A 214 -24.37 27.15 15.30
CA LEU A 214 -23.49 26.36 14.42
C LEU A 214 -23.73 26.64 12.93
N SER A 215 -24.90 27.18 12.55
CA SER A 215 -25.20 27.48 11.14
C SER A 215 -24.49 28.71 10.63
N GLN A 216 -24.11 29.62 11.54
CA GLN A 216 -23.36 30.84 11.21
C GLN A 216 -21.86 30.69 11.44
N MET A 217 -21.42 29.59 12.08
CA MET A 217 -20.00 29.30 12.28
C MET A 217 -19.38 28.78 10.99
N ALA A 218 -18.37 29.49 10.50
CA ALA A 218 -17.58 29.09 9.36
C ALA A 218 -16.16 28.70 9.80
N ASP A 219 -15.61 27.63 9.24
CA ASP A 219 -14.21 27.27 9.41
C ASP A 219 -13.49 27.36 8.07
N ASN A 220 -12.18 27.59 8.11
CA ASN A 220 -11.32 27.57 6.95
C ASN A 220 -10.44 26.31 6.96
N HIS A 221 -10.98 25.23 6.41
CA HIS A 221 -10.30 23.93 6.35
C HIS A 221 -9.02 23.92 5.51
N ALA A 222 -8.68 25.01 4.81
CA ALA A 222 -7.42 25.14 4.09
C ALA A 222 -6.24 25.52 5.00
N VAL A 223 -6.51 26.01 6.22
CA VAL A 223 -5.48 26.38 7.19
C VAL A 223 -5.23 25.19 8.13
N ALA A 224 -4.05 24.58 8.02
CA ALA A 224 -3.67 23.40 8.77
C ALA A 224 -2.63 23.70 9.88
N ASP A 225 -2.51 24.97 10.27
CA ASP A 225 -1.55 25.41 11.28
C ASP A 225 -1.94 24.92 12.67
N GLU A 226 -0.94 24.54 13.47
CA GLU A 226 -1.14 24.08 14.84
C GLU A 226 -1.69 25.21 15.71
N GLY A 227 -2.87 25.01 16.31
CA GLY A 227 -3.59 26.03 17.09
C GLY A 227 -4.68 26.79 16.33
N TRP A 228 -4.81 26.58 15.01
CA TRP A 228 -5.95 27.11 14.26
C TRP A 228 -7.28 26.46 14.72
N SER A 229 -8.31 27.28 14.83
CA SER A 229 -9.69 26.84 15.09
C SER A 229 -10.67 27.87 14.53
N PHE A 230 -11.94 27.50 14.42
CA PHE A 230 -13.01 28.39 13.98
C PHE A 230 -13.07 29.73 14.75
N LEU A 231 -12.51 29.82 15.96
CA LEU A 231 -12.43 31.08 16.73
C LEU A 231 -11.52 32.13 16.05
N HIS A 232 -10.61 31.70 15.19
CA HIS A 232 -9.69 32.57 14.46
C HIS A 232 -10.22 32.95 13.07
N ASP A 233 -11.36 32.38 12.66
CA ASP A 233 -11.96 32.71 11.37
C ASP A 233 -12.62 34.10 11.43
N PRO A 234 -12.24 35.04 10.53
CA PRO A 234 -12.81 36.40 10.54
C PRO A 234 -14.31 36.44 10.29
N ARG A 235 -14.92 35.36 9.78
CA ARG A 235 -16.37 35.24 9.59
C ARG A 235 -17.15 34.98 10.88
N ASN A 236 -16.45 34.61 11.97
CA ASN A 236 -17.05 34.24 13.25
C ASN A 236 -16.86 35.32 14.35
N GLN A 237 -16.50 36.55 13.96
CA GLN A 237 -16.39 37.71 14.85
C GLN A 237 -17.74 38.39 15.10
#